data_AF-A0A447TKN1-F1
#
_entry.id   AF-A0A447TKN1-F1
#
_cell.length_a   1.000
_cell.length_b   1.000
_cell.length_c   1.000
_cell.angle_alpha   90.00
_cell.angle_beta   90.00
_cell.angle_gamma   90.00
#
_symmetry.space_group_name_H-M   'P 1'
#
loop_
_entity.id
_entity.type
_entity.pdbx_description
1 polymer ?
#
loop_
_entity_poly.entity_id
_entity_poly.type
_entity_poly.pdbx_seq_one_letter_code
_entity_poly.pdbx_strand_id
1 'polypeptide(L)'
;MQPVSLRYQRPDGSLLREAAYIDDISLLQSIGKVLSVPQIEVEISYGQPLKAGEAGLDNRFLLAEQARSEVARGLRLSLEEQPQPVPAAETGA
;
A
#
# COMPACT_ATOMS: atom_id res chain seq x y z
N MET A 1 14.34 -6.93 1.69
CA MET A 1 12.94 -7.01 1.19
C MET A 1 12.77 -5.99 0.09
N GLN A 2 11.86 -6.25 -0.86
CA GLN A 2 11.61 -5.37 -2.01
C GLN A 2 10.19 -4.79 -1.87
N PRO A 3 10.03 -3.47 -1.65
CA PRO A 3 8.74 -2.82 -1.73
C PRO A 3 8.23 -2.85 -3.17
N VAL A 4 6.98 -3.26 -3.36
CA VAL A 4 6.30 -3.31 -4.66
C VAL A 4 4.90 -2.74 -4.50
N SER A 5 4.50 -1.85 -5.40
CA SER A 5 3.16 -1.28 -5.47
C SER A 5 2.52 -1.58 -6.83
N LEU A 6 1.20 -1.74 -6.83
CA LEU A 6 0.40 -2.05 -8.01
C LEU A 6 -0.76 -1.08 -8.12
N ARG A 7 -0.92 -0.44 -9.28
CA ARG A 7 -2.06 0.44 -9.57
C ARG A 7 -2.82 -0.06 -10.79
N TYR A 8 -4.09 -0.38 -10.60
CA TYR A 8 -5.03 -0.66 -11.67
C TYR A 8 -5.78 0.62 -12.04
N GLN A 9 -5.67 1.03 -13.29
CA GLN A 9 -6.24 2.28 -13.78
C GLN A 9 -6.99 2.06 -15.09
N ARG A 10 -7.96 2.92 -15.36
CA ARG A 10 -8.48 3.13 -16.71
C ARG A 10 -7.53 4.07 -17.48
N PRO A 11 -7.64 4.17 -18.81
CA PRO A 11 -6.79 5.07 -19.62
C PRO A 11 -6.92 6.55 -19.26
N ASP A 12 -8.00 6.95 -18.58
CA ASP A 12 -8.20 8.31 -18.05
C ASP A 12 -7.48 8.56 -16.71
N GLY A 13 -6.76 7.57 -16.18
CA GLY A 13 -6.05 7.63 -14.91
C GLY A 13 -6.92 7.35 -13.67
N SER A 14 -8.24 7.13 -13.84
CA SER A 14 -9.12 6.76 -12.73
C SER A 14 -8.81 5.35 -12.20
N LEU A 15 -8.90 5.17 -10.90
CA LEU A 15 -8.67 3.85 -10.28
C LEU A 15 -9.74 2.84 -10.70
N LEU A 16 -9.30 1.61 -10.94
CA LEU A 16 -10.14 0.45 -11.19
C LEU A 16 -10.05 -0.51 -10.00
N ARG A 17 -10.95 -0.34 -9.02
CA ARG A 17 -10.93 -1.10 -7.75
C ARG A 17 -11.36 -2.55 -7.91
N GLU A 18 -12.22 -2.79 -8.89
CA GLU A 18 -12.78 -4.09 -9.22
C GLU A 18 -11.70 -5.12 -9.60
N ALA A 19 -10.60 -4.65 -10.20
CA ALA A 19 -9.46 -5.48 -10.56
C ALA A 19 -8.62 -5.90 -9.34
N ALA A 20 -8.71 -5.16 -8.23
CA ALA A 20 -7.97 -5.45 -7.01
C ALA A 20 -8.67 -6.46 -6.08
N TYR A 21 -9.98 -6.73 -6.28
CA TYR A 21 -10.76 -7.64 -5.43
C TYR A 21 -10.62 -7.33 -3.92
N ILE A 22 -10.81 -6.07 -3.55
CA ILE A 22 -10.60 -5.55 -2.17
C ILE A 22 -11.88 -5.06 -1.47
N ASP A 23 -13.05 -5.27 -2.07
CA ASP A 23 -14.35 -4.82 -1.56
C ASP A 23 -15.31 -6.01 -1.31
N ASP A 24 -16.52 -5.75 -0.80
CA ASP A 24 -17.60 -6.73 -0.61
C ASP A 24 -18.24 -7.18 -1.94
N ILE A 25 -17.43 -7.67 -2.87
CA ILE A 25 -17.87 -8.26 -4.14
C ILE A 25 -17.44 -9.72 -4.22
N SER A 26 -18.20 -10.56 -4.91
CA SER A 26 -17.76 -11.91 -5.22
C SER A 26 -16.69 -11.90 -6.32
N LEU A 27 -15.90 -12.97 -6.39
CA LEU A 27 -14.90 -13.14 -7.45
C LEU A 27 -15.53 -13.05 -8.85
N LEU A 28 -16.70 -13.68 -9.06
CA LEU A 28 -17.39 -13.60 -10.35
C LEU A 28 -17.85 -12.18 -10.69
N GLN A 29 -18.28 -11.39 -9.70
CA GLN A 29 -18.62 -9.99 -9.90
C GLN A 29 -17.38 -9.16 -10.25
N SER A 30 -16.24 -9.39 -9.59
CA SER A 30 -14.97 -8.75 -9.94
C SER A 30 -14.58 -9.04 -11.39
N ILE A 31 -14.57 -10.32 -11.79
CA ILE A 31 -14.25 -10.75 -13.15
C ILE A 31 -15.20 -10.09 -14.15
N GLY A 32 -16.51 -10.14 -13.90
CA GLY A 32 -17.51 -9.53 -14.79
C GLY A 32 -17.30 -8.03 -14.97
N LYS A 33 -16.98 -7.30 -13.89
CA LYS A 33 -16.69 -5.87 -13.98
C LYS A 33 -15.38 -5.59 -14.72
N VAL A 34 -14.32 -6.36 -14.48
CA VAL A 34 -13.04 -6.25 -15.21
C VAL A 34 -13.26 -6.46 -16.71
N LEU A 35 -14.00 -7.49 -17.09
CA LEU A 35 -14.33 -7.80 -18.50
C LEU A 35 -15.22 -6.74 -19.17
N SER A 36 -15.93 -5.92 -18.40
CA SER A 36 -16.76 -4.83 -18.92
C SER A 36 -15.95 -3.57 -19.27
N VAL A 37 -14.69 -3.48 -18.83
CA VAL A 37 -13.82 -2.32 -19.11
C VAL A 37 -13.05 -2.59 -20.41
N PRO A 38 -13.14 -1.70 -21.43
CA PRO A 38 -12.49 -1.94 -22.73
C PRO A 38 -10.95 -2.01 -22.66
N GLN A 39 -10.34 -1.28 -21.72
CA GLN A 39 -8.90 -1.20 -21.56
C GLN A 39 -8.55 -0.97 -20.08
N ILE A 40 -7.51 -1.67 -19.61
CA ILE A 40 -6.99 -1.56 -18.25
C ILE A 40 -5.49 -1.29 -18.35
N GLU A 41 -5.03 -0.29 -17.61
CA GLU A 41 -3.62 0.01 -17.42
C GLU A 41 -3.18 -0.50 -16.06
N VAL A 42 -2.09 -1.26 -16.04
CA VAL A 42 -1.51 -1.81 -14.81
C VAL A 42 -0.10 -1.26 -14.66
N GLU A 43 0.12 -0.49 -13.61
CA GLU A 43 1.43 0.07 -13.27
C GLU A 43 2.01 -0.70 -12.08
N ILE A 44 3.21 -1.24 -12.27
CA ILE A 44 4.02 -1.87 -11.22
C ILE A 44 5.18 -0.93 -10.90
N SER A 45 5.33 -0.55 -9.64
CA SER A 45 6.47 0.26 -9.19
C SER A 45 7.29 -0.51 -8.16
N TYR A 46 8.61 -0.45 -8.31
CA TYR A 46 9.56 -1.04 -7.38
C TYR A 46 10.21 0.07 -6.56
N GLY A 47 10.02 0.02 -5.25
CA GLY A 47 10.66 0.96 -4.31
C GLY A 47 12.14 0.65 -4.10
N GLN A 48 12.77 1.40 -3.20
CA GLN A 48 14.15 1.12 -2.79
C GLN A 48 14.21 -0.23 -2.04
N PRO A 49 15.17 -1.12 -2.37
CA PRO A 49 15.38 -2.34 -1.60
C PRO A 49 15.76 -2.01 -0.15
N LEU A 50 15.13 -2.67 0.82
CA LEU A 50 15.40 -2.45 2.24
C LEU A 50 16.12 -3.65 2.86
N LYS A 51 17.16 -3.43 3.64
CA LYS A 51 17.92 -4.48 4.32
C LYS A 51 17.68 -4.41 5.83
N ALA A 52 17.22 -5.53 6.41
CA ALA A 52 17.05 -5.62 7.86
C ALA A 52 18.40 -5.52 8.58
N GLY A 53 18.47 -4.75 9.66
CA GLY A 53 19.70 -4.51 10.41
C GLY A 53 20.67 -3.50 9.78
N GLU A 54 20.25 -2.81 8.71
CA GLU A 54 20.91 -1.58 8.25
C GLU A 54 20.54 -0.41 9.17
N ALA A 55 21.42 0.59 9.30
CA ALA A 55 21.22 1.71 10.21
C ALA A 55 19.86 2.40 9.95
N GLY A 56 19.03 2.52 11.00
CA GLY A 56 17.67 3.05 10.89
C GLY A 56 16.59 2.01 10.56
N LEU A 57 16.99 0.76 10.30
CA LEU A 57 16.13 -0.41 10.06
C LEU A 57 16.47 -1.56 11.03
N ASP A 58 16.81 -1.18 12.26
CA ASP A 58 17.39 -2.05 13.28
C ASP A 58 16.37 -3.00 13.92
N ASN A 59 15.08 -2.77 13.68
CA ASN A 59 14.01 -3.65 14.14
C ASN A 59 12.89 -3.78 13.09
N ARG A 60 12.03 -4.78 13.29
CA ARG A 60 10.93 -5.10 12.38
C ARG A 60 9.90 -3.97 12.20
N PHE A 61 9.72 -3.10 13.20
CA PHE A 61 8.75 -2.02 13.14
C PHE A 61 9.24 -0.88 12.25
N LEU A 62 10.49 -0.44 12.43
CA LEU A 62 11.13 0.56 11.56
C LEU A 62 11.21 0.07 10.12
N LEU A 63 11.57 -1.20 9.94
CA LEU A 63 11.61 -1.82 8.62
C LEU A 63 10.22 -1.84 7.95
N ALA A 64 9.16 -2.16 8.69
CA ALA A 64 7.79 -2.15 8.19
C ALA A 64 7.32 -0.72 7.84
N GLU A 65 7.67 0.27 8.65
CA GLU A 65 7.29 1.66 8.39
C GLU A 65 8.01 2.25 7.17
N GLN A 66 9.29 1.93 7.00
CA GLN A 66 10.01 2.30 5.78
C GLN A 66 9.43 1.59 4.54
N ALA A 67 9.08 0.31 4.66
CA ALA A 67 8.41 -0.41 3.58
C ALA A 67 7.05 0.22 3.24
N ARG A 68 6.26 0.62 4.25
CA ARG A 68 4.99 1.34 4.07
C ARG A 68 5.19 2.65 3.32
N SER A 69 6.22 3.42 3.68
CA SER A 69 6.57 4.67 3.03
C SER A 69 6.95 4.47 1.55
N GLU A 70 7.77 3.45 1.25
CA GLU A 70 8.13 3.11 -0.13
C GLU A 70 6.92 2.68 -0.97
N VAL A 71 6.02 1.86 -0.42
CA VAL A 71 4.78 1.45 -1.09
C VAL A 71 3.86 2.63 -1.32
N ALA A 72 3.68 3.51 -0.33
CA ALA A 72 2.84 4.70 -0.46
C ALA A 72 3.36 5.66 -1.54
N ARG A 73 4.69 5.83 -1.62
CA ARG A 73 5.34 6.59 -2.68
C ARG A 73 5.02 6.03 -4.07
N GLY A 74 5.14 4.71 -4.25
CA GLY A 74 4.77 4.04 -5.51
C GLY A 74 3.27 4.13 -5.83
N LEU A 75 2.41 4.08 -4.82
CA LEU A 75 0.97 4.29 -4.98
C LEU A 75 0.57 5.77 -5.18
N ARG A 76 1.49 6.73 -4.99
CA ARG A 76 1.25 8.17 -4.98
C ARG A 76 0.23 8.59 -3.93
N LEU A 77 0.31 7.97 -2.75
CA LEU A 77 -0.52 8.29 -1.59
C LEU A 77 0.24 9.21 -0.63
N SER A 78 -0.46 10.20 -0.08
CA SER A 78 0.00 10.93 1.09
C SER A 78 -0.30 10.08 2.32
N LEU A 79 0.73 9.69 3.06
CA LEU A 79 0.55 9.03 4.35
C LEU A 79 0.23 10.10 5.39
N GLU A 80 -0.95 10.03 5.99
CA GLU A 80 -1.22 10.78 7.22
C GLU A 80 -0.26 10.27 8.32
N GLU A 81 0.27 11.19 9.13
CA GLU A 81 1.03 10.83 10.32
C GLU A 81 0.12 10.02 11.25
N GLN A 82 0.58 8.82 11.63
CA GLN A 82 -0.15 8.04 12.63
C GLN A 82 -0.16 8.82 13.95
N PRO A 83 -1.28 8.85 14.69
CA PRO A 83 -1.33 9.49 16.00
C PRO A 83 -0.21 8.93 16.86
N GLN A 84 0.67 9.81 17.35
CA GLN A 84 1.76 9.43 18.23
C GLN A 84 1.18 8.69 19.44
N PRO A 85 1.70 7.51 19.82
CA PRO A 85 1.17 6.76 20.94
C PRO A 85 1.25 7.64 22.19
N VAL A 86 0.08 7.90 22.80
CA VAL A 86 0.00 8.62 24.07
C VAL A 86 0.82 7.83 25.08
N PRO A 87 1.82 8.42 25.76
CA PRO A 87 2.57 7.71 26.78
C PRO A 87 1.58 7.16 27.80
N ALA A 88 1.71 5.89 28.16
CA ALA A 88 0.93 5.29 29.22
C ALA A 88 1.11 6.16 30.47
N ALA A 89 0.02 6.80 30.92
CA ALA A 89 0.03 7.61 32.11
C ALA A 89 0.61 6.76 33.26
N GLU A 90 1.74 7.20 33.80
CA GLU A 90 2.31 6.64 35.02
C GLU A 90 1.21 6.70 36.08
N THR A 91 0.63 5.54 36.38
CA THR A 91 -0.34 5.42 37.46
C THR A 91 0.50 5.39 38.72
N GLY A 92 0.81 6.57 39.25
CA GLY A 92 1.44 6.71 40.55
C GLY A 92 0.54 6.11 41.63
N ALA A 93 1.12 5.24 42.44
CA ALA A 93 0.60 4.80 43.73
C ALA A 93 1.77 4.75 44.72
#